data_AF-M3YG90-F1
#
_entry.id   AF-M3YG90-F1
#
_cell.length_a   1.000
_cell.length_b   1.000
_cell.length_c   1.000
_cell.angle_alpha   90.00
_cell.angle_beta   90.00
_cell.angle_gamma   90.00
#
_symmetry.space_group_name_H-M   'P 1'
#
loop_
_entity.id
_entity.type
_entity.pdbx_description
1 polymer ?
#
loop_
_entity_poly.entity_id
_entity_poly.type
_entity_poly.pdbx_seq_one_letter_code
_entity_poly.pdbx_strand_id
1 'polypeptide(L)' 'MPGSEDDLVAGAPLHSPEWSEERFRVDRKKLEAMLQAAAEGKGKSGEDFFQKIMEETNTQIAWPSKLKIGAKSKKGKS' A
#
# COMPACT_ATOMS: atom_id res chain seq x y z
N MET A 1 -33.47 30.81 -34.74
CA MET A 1 -33.44 29.74 -33.71
C MET A 1 -32.00 29.60 -33.26
N PRO A 2 -31.69 29.88 -31.99
CA PRO A 2 -30.36 29.64 -31.44
C PRO A 2 -30.20 28.14 -31.16
N GLY A 3 -29.06 27.57 -31.51
CA GLY A 3 -28.70 26.19 -31.23
C GLY A 3 -27.40 25.89 -31.97
N SER A 4 -26.35 25.41 -31.34
CA SER A 4 -26.11 25.05 -29.95
C SER A 4 -24.58 25.07 -29.83
N GLU A 5 -24.11 25.74 -28.77
CA GLU A 5 -22.75 25.74 -28.22
C GLU A 5 -21.58 25.30 -29.12
N ASP A 6 -20.98 26.25 -29.83
CA ASP A 6 -19.52 26.31 -29.89
C ASP A 6 -19.01 26.56 -28.45
N ASP A 7 -17.93 25.86 -28.07
CA ASP A 7 -17.11 26.03 -26.85
C ASP A 7 -17.37 25.09 -25.66
N LEU A 8 -16.88 23.84 -25.76
CA LEU A 8 -16.30 23.14 -24.61
C LEU A 8 -15.03 22.41 -25.05
N VAL A 9 -13.97 23.21 -25.16
CA VAL A 9 -12.58 22.77 -25.27
C VAL A 9 -12.19 21.85 -24.11
N ALA A 10 -11.25 20.94 -24.42
CA ALA A 10 -10.37 20.20 -23.51
C ALA A 10 -10.96 18.99 -22.77
N GLY A 11 -10.78 17.81 -23.37
CA GLY A 11 -9.73 16.88 -22.91
C GLY A 11 -9.53 16.66 -21.41
N ALA A 12 -10.59 16.68 -20.60
CA ALA A 12 -10.49 16.19 -19.23
C ALA A 12 -10.36 14.67 -19.32
N PRO A 13 -9.26 14.05 -18.83
CA PRO A 13 -9.37 12.67 -18.41
C PRO A 13 -10.51 12.67 -17.40
N LEU A 14 -11.48 11.78 -17.55
CA LEU A 14 -12.30 11.32 -16.43
C LEU A 14 -11.32 10.66 -15.44
N HIS A 15 -10.51 11.48 -14.77
CA HIS A 15 -9.39 11.06 -13.97
C HIS A 15 -9.99 10.36 -12.77
N SER A 16 -9.96 9.03 -12.86
CA SER A 16 -9.59 8.08 -11.83
C SER A 16 -10.19 8.36 -10.45
N PRO A 17 -10.95 7.40 -9.88
CA PRO A 17 -11.62 7.59 -8.59
C PRO A 17 -10.67 8.17 -7.52
N GLU A 18 -11.20 8.93 -6.57
CA GLU A 18 -10.49 9.73 -5.54
C GLU A 18 -9.59 8.94 -4.54
N TRP A 19 -8.96 7.84 -4.94
CA TRP A 19 -8.00 7.14 -4.12
C TRP A 19 -6.68 7.91 -4.03
N SER A 20 -6.40 8.40 -2.83
CA SER A 20 -5.10 8.96 -2.49
C SER A 20 -4.15 7.85 -2.04
N GLU A 21 -2.95 7.79 -2.62
CA GLU A 21 -1.90 6.86 -2.19
C GLU A 21 -0.97 7.55 -1.18
N GLU A 22 -0.85 6.98 0.01
CA GLU A 22 0.09 7.43 1.03
C GLU A 22 1.14 6.37 1.34
N ARG A 23 2.41 6.80 1.40
CA ARG A 23 3.56 5.93 1.69
C ARG A 23 4.24 6.37 2.97
N PHE A 24 3.97 5.66 4.06
CA PHE A 24 4.59 5.92 5.35
C PHE A 24 5.66 4.87 5.69
N ARG A 25 6.71 5.31 6.38
CA ARG A 25 7.70 4.39 6.96
C ARG A 25 7.19 3.90 8.30
N VAL A 26 7.31 2.61 8.54
CA VAL A 26 6.97 1.99 9.83
C VAL A 26 8.23 1.60 10.58
N ASP A 27 8.07 1.36 11.88
CA ASP A 27 9.14 0.77 12.68
C ASP A 27 9.44 -0.64 12.16
N ARG A 28 10.64 -0.79 11.62
CA ARG A 28 11.11 -2.04 11.04
C ARG A 28 11.12 -3.18 12.07
N LYS A 29 11.52 -2.94 13.32
CA LYS A 29 11.59 -3.97 14.35
C LYS A 29 10.19 -4.46 14.73
N LYS A 30 9.21 -3.55 14.81
CA LYS A 30 7.82 -3.93 15.07
C LYS A 30 7.25 -4.77 13.93
N LEU A 31 7.49 -4.39 12.68
CA LEU A 31 7.06 -5.18 11.53
C LEU A 31 7.77 -6.54 11.48
N GLU A 32 9.09 -6.60 11.70
CA GLU A 32 9.85 -7.86 11.77
C GLU A 32 9.35 -8.77 12.89
N ALA A 33 9.07 -8.23 14.09
CA ALA A 33 8.55 -9.01 15.21
C ALA A 33 7.15 -9.58 14.92
N MET A 34 6.28 -8.78 14.28
CA MET A 34 4.94 -9.24 13.88
C MET A 34 5.02 -10.37 12.84
N LEU A 35 5.88 -10.23 11.84
CA LEU A 35 6.09 -11.27 10.82
C LEU A 35 6.72 -12.54 11.41
N GLN A 36 7.64 -12.41 12.35
CA GLN A 36 8.29 -13.55 13.02
C GLN A 36 7.32 -14.29 13.95
N ALA A 37 6.53 -13.58 14.76
CA ALA A 37 5.54 -14.17 15.64
C ALA A 37 4.47 -14.97 14.86
N ALA A 38 4.11 -14.47 13.68
CA ALA A 38 3.24 -15.16 12.73
C ALA A 38 3.85 -16.47 12.22
N ALA A 39 5.12 -16.43 11.81
CA ALA A 39 5.85 -17.60 11.33
C ALA A 39 6.02 -18.68 12.41
N GLU A 40 6.12 -18.28 13.68
CA GLU A 40 6.17 -19.18 14.83
C GLU A 40 4.79 -19.68 15.30
N GLY A 41 3.68 -19.20 14.70
CA GLY A 41 2.32 -19.54 15.11
C GLY A 41 1.95 -19.00 16.50
N LYS A 42 2.71 -18.04 17.03
CA LYS A 42 2.56 -17.47 18.38
C LYS A 42 1.84 -16.12 18.41
N GLY A 43 1.39 -15.61 17.26
CA GLY A 43 0.74 -14.31 17.16
C GLY A 43 -0.07 -14.17 15.89
N LYS A 44 -0.77 -13.03 15.77
CA LYS A 44 -1.52 -12.70 14.56
C LYS A 44 -0.56 -12.39 13.42
N SER A 45 -0.85 -12.94 12.24
CA SER A 45 -0.10 -12.63 11.03
C SER A 45 -0.22 -11.17 10.64
N GLY A 46 0.87 -10.59 10.10
CA GLY A 46 0.80 -9.27 9.50
C GLY A 46 -0.30 -9.19 8.43
N GLU A 47 -0.52 -10.29 7.71
CA GLU A 47 -1.63 -10.44 6.76
C GLU A 47 -3.00 -10.22 7.42
N ASP A 48 -3.31 -10.90 8.53
CA ASP A 48 -4.57 -10.74 9.28
C ASP A 48 -4.73 -9.31 9.80
N PHE A 49 -3.66 -8.73 10.35
CA PHE A 49 -3.68 -7.39 10.92
C PHE A 49 -4.05 -6.33 9.87
N PHE A 50 -3.33 -6.33 8.74
CA PHE A 50 -3.58 -5.33 7.72
C PHE A 50 -4.83 -5.65 6.88
N GLN A 51 -5.20 -6.93 6.69
CA GLN A 51 -6.49 -7.28 6.09
C GLN A 51 -7.66 -6.73 6.87
N LYS A 52 -7.63 -6.85 8.21
CA LYS A 52 -8.67 -6.27 9.06
C LYS A 52 -8.78 -4.75 8.88
N ILE A 53 -7.64 -4.05 8.84
CA ILE A 53 -7.63 -2.59 8.64
C ILE A 53 -8.15 -2.23 7.24
N MET A 54 -7.74 -2.97 6.20
CA MET A 54 -8.23 -2.77 4.84
C MET A 54 -9.75 -2.95 4.75
N GLU A 55 -10.29 -3.98 5.39
CA GLU A 55 -11.73 -4.25 5.44
C GLU A 55 -12.50 -3.16 6.21
N GLU A 56 -12.01 -2.78 7.39
CA GLU A 56 -12.66 -1.80 8.27
C GLU A 56 -12.62 -0.37 7.68
N THR A 57 -11.50 -0.01 7.06
CA THR A 57 -11.28 1.36 6.54
C THR A 57 -11.57 1.48 5.04
N ASN A 58 -11.92 0.38 4.37
CA ASN A 58 -12.06 0.31 2.92
C ASN A 58 -10.81 0.82 2.17
N THR A 59 -9.62 0.51 2.71
CA THR A 59 -8.33 0.94 2.13
C THR A 59 -7.59 -0.23 1.50
N GLN A 60 -6.61 0.06 0.65
CA GLN A 60 -5.60 -0.91 0.21
C GLN A 60 -4.26 -0.55 0.83
N ILE A 61 -3.70 -1.48 1.60
CA ILE A 61 -2.39 -1.33 2.23
C ILE A 61 -1.45 -2.32 1.55
N ALA A 62 -0.33 -1.82 1.04
CA ALA A 62 0.77 -2.65 0.58
C ALA A 62 1.85 -2.68 1.66
N TRP A 63 2.22 -3.86 2.15
CA TRP A 63 3.29 -4.04 3.10
C TRP A 63 4.23 -5.17 2.66
N PRO A 64 5.50 -5.16 3.08
CA PRO A 64 6.40 -6.28 2.81
C PRO A 64 6.01 -7.49 3.68
N SER A 65 5.20 -8.40 3.14
CA SER A 65 4.73 -9.62 3.82
C SER A 65 5.83 -10.67 4.01
N LYS A 66 6.86 -10.62 3.17
CA LYS A 66 8.09 -11.40 3.30
C LYS A 66 9.26 -10.42 3.37
N LEU A 67 9.56 -9.89 4.54
CA LEU A 67 10.94 -9.48 4.79
C LEU A 67 11.78 -10.74 4.56
N LYS A 68 12.60 -10.75 3.51
CA LYS A 68 13.69 -11.72 3.40
C LYS A 68 14.66 -11.35 4.52
N ILE A 69 14.34 -11.80 5.74
CA ILE A 69 15.20 -11.75 6.92
C ILE A 69 16.44 -12.55 6.51
N GLY A 70 17.49 -11.84 6.06
CA GLY A 70 18.66 -12.46 5.43
C GLY A 70 18.90 -12.15 3.94
N ALA A 71 18.18 -11.20 3.31
CA ALA A 71 18.73 -10.52 2.14
C ALA A 71 19.95 -9.73 2.62
N LYS A 72 21.13 -10.32 2.46
CA LYS A 72 22.41 -9.60 2.59
C LYS A 72 22.24 -8.32 1.78
N SER A 73 22.31 -7.14 2.40
CA SER A 73 22.54 -5.91 1.65
C SER A 73 23.75 -6.18 0.78
N LYS A 74 23.60 -6.23 -0.55
CA LYS A 74 24.74 -6.05 -1.43
C LYS A 74 25.12 -4.58 -1.32
N LYS A 75 25.73 -4.23 -0.18
CA LYS A 75 26.53 -3.03 0.00
C LYS A 75 27.59 -3.10 -1.10
N GLY A 76 27.71 -2.00 -1.85
CA GLY A 76 28.52 -1.93 -3.06
C GLY A 76 29.91 -2.52 -2.89
N LYS A 77 30.40 -3.11 -3.97
CA LYS A 77 31.82 -3.26 -4.23
C LYS A 77 32.06 -2.93 -5.70
N SER A 78 32.81 -1.84 -5.86
CA SER A 78 33.72 -1.45 -6.94
C SER A 78 33.16 -1.34 -8.35
#